data_AF-A0A6A7KP43-F1
#
_entry.id   AF-A0A6A7KP43-F1
#
_cell.length_a   1.000
_cell.length_b   1.000
_cell.length_c   1.000
_cell.angle_alpha   90.00
_cell.angle_beta   90.00
_cell.angle_gamma   90.00
#
_symmetry.space_group_name_H-M   'P 1'
#
loop_
_entity.id
_entity.type
_entity.pdbx_description
1 polymer ?
#
loop_
_entity_poly.entity_id
_entity_poly.type
_entity_poly.pdbx_seq_one_letter_code
_entity_poly.pdbx_strand_id
1 'polypeptide(L)'
;MSWFDYIRKYVWSEEKTPYLVPVGMLSRTQARNELFSFSVLMAAFFFVIGLLALLGFGSLAGAPAVAGYSFVLCSSAIALGATRHRAAAVICATAPPVFLAYLIVYGFPPALHMPDKLLIGAVTLLLGLYGFRVVAIAKAYPGLRPD
;
A
#
# COMPACT_ATOMS: atom_id res chain seq x y z
N MET A 1 17.85 20.57 -24.58
CA MET A 1 17.17 19.70 -23.59
C MET A 1 17.27 20.40 -22.24
N SER A 2 16.16 20.82 -21.64
CA SER A 2 16.18 21.56 -20.36
C SER A 2 16.10 20.62 -19.16
N TRP A 3 16.58 21.07 -17.99
CA TRP A 3 16.45 20.35 -16.72
C TRP A 3 14.98 20.03 -16.38
N PHE A 4 14.06 20.93 -16.76
CA PHE A 4 12.61 20.73 -16.63
C PHE A 4 12.09 19.58 -17.50
N ASP A 5 12.62 19.40 -18.72
CA ASP A 5 12.25 18.27 -19.58
C ASP A 5 12.71 16.93 -18.97
N TYR A 6 13.85 16.94 -18.26
CA TYR A 6 14.36 15.77 -17.56
C TYR A 6 13.47 15.40 -16.37
N ILE A 7 13.09 16.38 -15.53
CA ILE A 7 12.17 16.14 -14.40
C ILE A 7 10.82 15.65 -14.90
N ARG A 8 10.27 16.27 -15.95
CA ARG A 8 9.00 15.84 -16.52
C ARG A 8 9.08 14.41 -17.06
N LYS A 9 10.18 14.05 -17.71
CA LYS A 9 10.38 12.69 -18.23
C LYS A 9 10.52 11.62 -17.12
N TYR A 10 11.11 11.96 -15.98
CA TYR A 10 11.36 11.00 -14.90
C TYR A 10 10.24 10.95 -13.84
N VAL A 11 9.68 12.10 -13.47
CA VAL A 11 8.60 12.21 -12.47
C VAL A 11 7.23 12.03 -13.12
N TRP A 12 7.06 12.50 -14.35
CA TRP A 12 5.79 12.61 -15.08
C TRP A 12 5.81 11.81 -16.39
N SER A 13 6.39 10.61 -16.37
CA SER A 13 6.26 9.69 -17.49
C SER A 13 4.83 9.15 -17.49
N GLU A 14 4.02 9.53 -18.48
CA GLU A 14 2.65 9.02 -18.62
C GLU A 14 2.60 7.49 -18.56
N GLU A 15 3.64 6.81 -19.05
CA GLU A 15 3.75 5.36 -19.05
C GLU A 15 4.08 4.74 -17.67
N LYS A 16 4.79 5.46 -16.80
CA LYS A 16 5.29 4.93 -15.51
C LYS A 16 4.58 5.50 -14.27
N THR A 17 3.99 6.69 -14.33
CA THR A 17 3.44 7.40 -13.15
C THR A 17 2.06 8.07 -13.35
N PRO A 18 1.03 7.40 -13.90
CA PRO A 18 -0.28 8.02 -14.10
C PRO A 18 -1.21 7.86 -12.87
N TYR A 19 -0.73 8.21 -11.67
CA TYR A 19 -1.49 8.05 -10.42
C TYR A 19 -2.80 8.88 -10.38
N LEU A 20 -2.91 9.90 -11.23
CA LEU A 20 -4.07 10.80 -11.36
C LEU A 20 -5.02 10.42 -12.51
N VAL A 21 -4.70 9.42 -13.32
CA VAL A 21 -5.55 8.99 -14.44
C VAL A 21 -6.68 8.10 -13.92
N PRO A 22 -7.95 8.29 -14.34
CA PRO A 22 -9.06 7.44 -13.94
C PRO A 22 -8.85 5.99 -14.40
N VAL A 23 -9.29 5.02 -13.59
CA VAL A 23 -9.01 3.59 -13.81
C VAL A 23 -9.44 3.08 -15.19
N GLY A 24 -10.55 3.61 -15.73
CA GLY A 24 -11.08 3.24 -17.04
C GLY A 24 -10.25 3.71 -18.25
N MET A 25 -9.30 4.63 -18.04
CA MET A 25 -8.45 5.19 -19.09
C MET A 25 -6.98 4.72 -18.98
N LEU A 26 -6.69 3.82 -18.04
CA LEU A 26 -5.33 3.29 -17.86
C LEU A 26 -4.95 2.36 -19.01
N SER A 27 -3.69 2.39 -19.42
CA SER A 27 -3.12 1.32 -20.24
C SER A 27 -2.84 0.08 -19.40
N ARG A 28 -2.78 -1.09 -20.03
CA ARG A 28 -2.43 -2.35 -19.32
C ARG A 28 -1.07 -2.27 -18.64
N THR A 29 -0.09 -1.64 -19.28
CA THR A 29 1.26 -1.45 -18.73
C THR A 29 1.24 -0.54 -17.51
N GLN A 30 0.47 0.55 -17.56
CA GLN A 30 0.33 1.47 -16.43
C GLN A 30 -0.35 0.78 -15.23
N ALA A 31 -1.46 0.08 -15.47
CA ALA A 31 -2.14 -0.70 -14.43
C ALA A 31 -1.21 -1.75 -13.80
N ARG A 32 -0.38 -2.42 -14.62
CA ARG A 32 0.61 -3.39 -14.16
C ARG A 32 1.67 -2.77 -13.25
N ASN A 33 2.22 -1.62 -13.66
CA ASN A 33 3.23 -0.91 -12.90
C ASN A 33 2.66 -0.38 -11.58
N GLU A 34 1.44 0.17 -11.60
CA GLU A 34 0.78 0.69 -10.40
C GLU A 34 0.54 -0.41 -9.35
N LEU A 35 0.02 -1.57 -9.78
CA LEU A 35 -0.14 -2.74 -8.91
C LEU A 35 1.20 -3.24 -8.35
N PHE A 36 2.24 -3.25 -9.19
CA PHE A 36 3.57 -3.67 -8.76
C PHE A 36 4.16 -2.70 -7.73
N SER A 37 4.16 -1.39 -7.98
CA SER A 37 4.66 -0.39 -7.04
C SER A 37 3.92 -0.44 -5.70
N PHE A 38 2.59 -0.57 -5.72
CA PHE A 38 1.80 -0.75 -4.50
C PHE A 38 2.19 -2.02 -3.75
N SER A 39 2.37 -3.14 -4.47
CA SER A 39 2.74 -4.42 -3.86
C SER A 39 4.11 -4.35 -3.17
N VAL A 40 5.10 -3.70 -3.78
CA VAL A 40 6.44 -3.54 -3.20
C VAL A 40 6.39 -2.68 -1.95
N LEU A 41 5.65 -1.56 -2.00
CA LEU A 41 5.48 -0.66 -0.86
C LEU A 41 4.84 -1.38 0.33
N MET A 42 3.75 -2.12 0.09
CA MET A 42 3.04 -2.88 1.11
C MET A 42 3.92 -4.00 1.68
N ALA A 43 4.60 -4.76 0.83
CA ALA A 43 5.50 -5.83 1.27
C ALA A 43 6.62 -5.28 2.17
N ALA A 44 7.28 -4.19 1.75
CA ALA A 44 8.34 -3.57 2.53
C ALA A 44 7.85 -3.07 3.90
N PHE A 45 6.71 -2.38 3.93
CA PHE A 45 6.15 -1.81 5.16
C PHE A 45 5.74 -2.89 6.16
N PHE A 46 4.97 -3.90 5.72
CA PHE A 46 4.49 -4.96 6.59
C PHE A 46 5.58 -5.98 6.94
N PHE A 47 6.60 -6.15 6.11
CA PHE A 47 7.79 -6.93 6.47
C PHE A 47 8.50 -6.31 7.68
N VAL A 48 8.76 -5.00 7.65
CA VAL A 48 9.42 -4.30 8.76
C VAL A 48 8.57 -4.36 10.02
N ILE A 49 7.27 -4.08 9.94
CA ILE A 49 6.36 -4.14 11.10
C ILE A 49 6.30 -5.55 11.69
N GLY A 50 6.15 -6.57 10.84
CA GLY A 50 6.12 -7.96 11.28
C GLY A 50 7.43 -8.38 11.96
N LEU A 51 8.57 -7.96 11.41
CA LEU A 51 9.88 -8.22 11.98
C LEU A 51 10.07 -7.52 13.34
N LEU A 52 9.69 -6.25 13.46
CA LEU A 52 9.75 -5.51 14.72
C LEU A 52 8.87 -6.14 15.80
N ALA A 53 7.67 -6.61 15.44
CA ALA A 53 6.77 -7.31 16.35
C ALA A 53 7.35 -8.65 16.82
N LEU A 54 7.98 -9.43 15.92
CA LEU A 54 8.63 -10.70 16.25
C LEU A 54 9.86 -10.53 17.13
N LEU A 55 10.69 -9.53 16.83
CA LEU A 55 11.91 -9.23 17.57
C LEU A 55 11.65 -8.51 18.91
N GLY A 56 10.40 -8.17 19.19
CA GLY A 56 10.04 -7.55 20.47
C GLY A 56 10.48 -6.10 20.61
N PHE A 57 10.59 -5.35 19.50
CA PHE A 57 11.06 -3.97 19.55
C PHE A 57 9.93 -2.97 19.79
N GLY A 58 10.13 -2.07 20.76
CA GLY A 58 9.26 -0.93 21.02
C GLY A 58 7.86 -1.31 21.53
N SER A 59 6.86 -0.53 21.15
CA SER A 59 5.45 -0.74 21.55
C SER A 59 4.78 -1.95 20.90
N LEU A 60 5.46 -2.62 19.96
CA LEU A 60 4.98 -3.82 19.27
C LEU A 60 5.44 -5.12 19.94
N ALA A 61 6.20 -5.01 21.03
CA ALA A 61 6.75 -6.16 21.73
C ALA A 61 5.67 -7.05 22.32
N GLY A 62 5.71 -8.35 22.00
CA GLY A 62 4.78 -9.33 22.55
C GLY A 62 3.36 -9.30 21.96
N ALA A 63 3.19 -8.72 20.76
CA ALA A 63 1.91 -8.70 20.05
C ALA A 63 1.86 -9.73 18.89
N PRO A 64 1.62 -11.04 19.17
CA PRO A 64 1.66 -12.08 18.15
C PRO A 64 0.61 -11.89 17.04
N ALA A 65 -0.53 -11.28 17.38
CA ALA A 65 -1.57 -10.95 16.40
C ALA A 65 -1.09 -9.95 15.34
N VAL A 66 -0.27 -8.96 15.73
CA VAL A 66 0.28 -7.96 14.79
C VAL A 66 1.32 -8.59 13.88
N ALA A 67 2.17 -9.46 14.42
CA ALA A 67 3.14 -10.23 13.63
C ALA A 67 2.42 -11.12 12.59
N GLY A 68 1.41 -11.88 13.03
CA GLY A 68 0.63 -12.76 12.16
C GLY A 68 -0.10 -11.99 11.05
N TYR A 69 -0.76 -10.88 11.40
CA TYR A 69 -1.48 -10.07 10.41
C TYR A 69 -0.51 -9.40 9.41
N SER A 70 0.61 -8.88 9.90
CA SER A 70 1.66 -8.29 9.04
C SER A 70 2.25 -9.33 8.08
N PHE A 71 2.41 -10.58 8.52
CA PHE A 71 2.85 -11.67 7.66
C PHE A 71 1.83 -11.99 6.55
N VAL A 72 0.52 -12.04 6.88
CA VAL A 72 -0.55 -12.24 5.89
C VAL A 72 -0.59 -11.10 4.87
N LEU A 73 -0.45 -9.84 5.31
CA LEU A 73 -0.41 -8.69 4.42
C LEU A 73 0.84 -8.69 3.54
N CYS A 74 2.00 -9.03 4.09
CA CYS A 74 3.26 -9.11 3.35
C CYS A 74 3.21 -10.22 2.27
N SER A 75 2.78 -11.43 2.65
CA SER A 75 2.61 -12.54 1.71
C SER A 75 1.58 -12.23 0.62
N SER A 76 0.47 -11.59 0.99
CA SER A 76 -0.54 -11.12 0.03
C SER A 76 0.01 -10.04 -0.89
N ALA A 77 0.84 -9.13 -0.40
CA ALA A 77 1.50 -8.12 -1.22
C ALA A 77 2.46 -8.76 -2.23
N ILE A 78 3.29 -9.73 -1.80
CA ILE A 78 4.16 -10.48 -2.71
C ILE A 78 3.34 -11.23 -3.77
N ALA A 79 2.25 -11.89 -3.35
CA ALA A 79 1.34 -12.56 -4.27
C ALA A 79 0.70 -11.58 -5.26
N LEU A 80 0.34 -10.37 -4.81
CA LEU A 80 -0.19 -9.31 -5.68
C LEU A 80 0.85 -8.86 -6.71
N GLY A 81 2.11 -8.69 -6.31
CA GLY A 81 3.20 -8.33 -7.22
C GLY A 81 3.48 -9.39 -8.28
N ALA A 82 3.45 -10.67 -7.89
CA ALA A 82 3.72 -11.79 -8.79
C ALA A 82 2.54 -12.16 -9.69
N THR A 83 1.34 -12.28 -9.11
CA THR A 83 0.15 -12.84 -9.79
C THR A 83 -0.84 -11.77 -10.26
N ARG A 84 -0.79 -10.57 -9.66
CA ARG A 84 -1.75 -9.47 -9.89
C ARG A 84 -3.20 -9.90 -9.66
N HIS A 85 -3.39 -10.88 -8.77
CA HIS A 85 -4.68 -11.47 -8.50
C HIS A 85 -5.56 -10.56 -7.64
N ARG A 86 -6.85 -10.48 -7.97
CA ARG A 86 -7.81 -9.63 -7.27
C ARG A 86 -7.93 -9.94 -5.78
N ALA A 87 -7.88 -11.21 -5.39
CA ALA A 87 -7.98 -11.59 -3.98
C ALA A 87 -6.83 -11.01 -3.15
N ALA A 88 -5.62 -10.99 -3.70
CA ALA A 88 -4.45 -10.41 -3.04
C ALA A 88 -4.61 -8.89 -2.86
N ALA A 89 -5.17 -8.20 -3.87
CA ALA A 89 -5.48 -6.76 -3.78
C ALA A 89 -6.51 -6.45 -2.68
N VAL A 90 -7.55 -7.28 -2.56
CA VAL A 90 -8.58 -7.13 -1.52
C VAL A 90 -7.98 -7.31 -0.13
N ILE A 91 -7.13 -8.32 0.08
CA ILE A 91 -6.47 -8.54 1.36
C ILE A 91 -5.58 -7.34 1.71
N CYS A 92 -4.76 -6.85 0.78
CA CYS A 92 -3.94 -5.65 1.02
C CYS A 92 -4.79 -4.40 1.34
N ALA A 93 -5.97 -4.28 0.74
CA ALA A 93 -6.89 -3.16 0.99
C ALA A 93 -7.57 -3.22 2.38
N THR A 94 -7.49 -4.34 3.10
CA THR A 94 -8.00 -4.43 4.49
C THR A 94 -7.08 -3.75 5.51
N ALA A 95 -5.83 -3.47 5.16
CA ALA A 95 -4.86 -2.90 6.11
C ALA A 95 -5.28 -1.52 6.67
N PRO A 96 -5.69 -0.53 5.84
CA PRO A 96 -6.07 0.79 6.36
C PRO A 96 -7.34 0.77 7.22
N PRO A 97 -8.44 0.07 6.85
CA PRO A 97 -9.60 -0.08 7.73
C PRO A 97 -9.28 -0.72 9.09
N VAL A 98 -8.44 -1.77 9.11
CA VAL A 98 -8.03 -2.42 10.35
C VAL A 98 -7.22 -1.48 11.23
N PHE A 99 -6.31 -0.70 10.63
CA PHE A 99 -5.53 0.28 11.36
C PHE A 99 -6.39 1.45 11.88
N LEU A 100 -7.37 1.93 11.11
CA LEU A 100 -8.34 2.92 11.59
C LEU A 100 -9.19 2.38 12.75
N ALA A 101 -9.67 1.14 12.65
CA ALA A 101 -10.41 0.51 13.73
C ALA A 101 -9.56 0.40 15.00
N TYR A 102 -8.27 0.05 14.87
CA TYR A 102 -7.33 0.05 15.98
C TYR A 102 -7.19 1.45 16.61
N LEU A 103 -7.01 2.50 15.81
CA LEU A 103 -6.90 3.87 16.31
C LEU A 103 -8.19 4.38 16.99
N ILE A 104 -9.37 3.94 16.52
CA ILE A 104 -10.66 4.31 17.14
C ILE A 104 -10.83 3.63 18.51
N VAL A 105 -10.43 2.36 18.64
CA VAL A 105 -10.60 1.57 19.87
C VAL A 105 -9.54 1.91 20.92
N TYR A 106 -8.27 1.98 20.52
CA TYR A 106 -7.14 2.15 21.43
C TYR A 106 -6.64 3.60 21.51
N GLY A 107 -7.09 4.48 20.62
CA GLY A 107 -6.64 5.86 20.54
C GLY A 107 -5.23 5.99 19.94
N PHE A 108 -4.77 7.23 19.85
CA PHE A 108 -3.38 7.52 19.47
C PHE A 108 -2.46 7.41 20.68
N PRO A 109 -1.21 6.95 20.52
CA PRO A 109 -0.27 6.92 21.62
C PRO A 109 -0.07 8.32 22.22
N PRO A 110 0.02 8.43 23.56
CA PRO A 110 0.02 9.72 24.25
C PRO A 110 1.28 10.55 23.98
N ALA A 111 2.37 9.90 23.59
CA ALA A 111 3.65 10.54 23.25
C ALA A 111 3.64 11.29 21.91
N LEU A 112 2.60 11.13 21.07
CA LEU A 112 2.54 11.82 19.78
C LEU A 112 1.99 13.23 19.93
N HIS A 113 2.68 14.19 19.31
CA HIS A 113 2.17 15.54 19.17
C HIS A 113 1.00 15.57 18.17
N MET A 114 0.18 16.62 18.24
CA MET A 114 -0.95 16.83 17.34
C MET A 114 -0.61 16.68 15.83
N PRO A 115 0.50 17.24 15.31
CA PRO A 115 0.86 17.06 13.90
C PRO A 115 1.12 15.59 13.53
N ASP A 116 1.74 14.81 14.41
CA ASP A 116 2.06 13.40 14.13
C ASP A 116 0.78 12.56 14.05
N LYS A 117 -0.19 12.85 14.93
CA LYS A 117 -1.52 12.21 14.91
C LYS A 117 -2.27 12.52 13.62
N LEU A 118 -2.24 13.78 13.18
CA LEU A 118 -2.83 14.21 11.91
C LEU A 118 -2.14 13.54 10.72
N LEU A 119 -0.81 13.48 10.72
CA LEU A 119 -0.04 12.84 9.66
C LEU A 119 -0.39 11.35 9.54
N ILE A 120 -0.40 10.62 10.65
CA ILE A 120 -0.77 9.19 10.68
C ILE A 120 -2.19 8.99 10.19
N GLY A 121 -3.14 9.80 10.67
CA GLY A 121 -4.53 9.74 10.21
C GLY A 121 -4.66 9.99 8.71
N ALA A 122 -4.02 11.05 8.21
CA ALA A 122 -4.04 11.41 6.79
C ALA A 122 -3.40 10.33 5.91
N VAL A 123 -2.22 9.83 6.28
CA VAL A 123 -1.53 8.75 5.54
C VAL A 123 -2.39 7.49 5.51
N THR A 124 -3.01 7.13 6.63
CA THR A 124 -3.89 5.95 6.70
C THR A 124 -5.11 6.12 5.80
N LEU A 125 -5.75 7.29 5.81
CA LEU A 125 -6.89 7.58 4.96
C LEU A 125 -6.50 7.56 3.48
N LEU A 126 -5.39 8.19 3.11
CA LEU A 126 -4.87 8.18 1.75
C LEU A 126 -4.57 6.75 1.28
N LEU A 127 -3.95 5.93 2.13
CA LEU A 127 -3.68 4.53 1.82
C LEU A 127 -4.98 3.72 1.67
N GLY A 128 -6.01 4.01 2.47
CA GLY A 128 -7.35 3.42 2.37
C GLY A 128 -8.04 3.78 1.05
N LEU A 129 -8.07 5.06 0.69
CA LEU A 129 -8.60 5.54 -0.58
C LEU A 129 -7.85 4.92 -1.76
N TYR A 130 -6.53 4.82 -1.65
CA TYR A 130 -5.70 4.18 -2.65
C TYR A 130 -5.95 2.67 -2.74
N GLY A 131 -6.21 1.99 -1.62
CA GLY A 131 -6.61 0.58 -1.58
C GLY A 131 -7.85 0.29 -2.43
N PHE A 132 -8.87 1.16 -2.38
CA PHE A 132 -10.03 1.03 -3.25
C PHE A 132 -9.68 1.15 -4.73
N ARG A 133 -8.78 2.07 -5.09
CA ARG A 133 -8.27 2.23 -6.45
C ARG A 133 -7.54 0.97 -6.92
N VAL A 134 -6.66 0.40 -6.10
CA VAL A 134 -5.92 -0.85 -6.41
C VAL A 134 -6.89 -2.00 -6.66
N VAL A 135 -7.94 -2.15 -5.84
CA VAL A 135 -8.98 -3.17 -6.05
C VAL A 135 -9.77 -2.91 -7.33
N ALA A 136 -10.08 -1.65 -7.65
CA ALA A 136 -10.75 -1.28 -8.90
C ALA A 136 -9.89 -1.61 -10.12
N ILE A 137 -8.58 -1.34 -10.07
CA ILE A 137 -7.62 -1.70 -11.13
C ILE A 137 -7.56 -3.23 -11.29
N ALA A 138 -7.40 -3.97 -10.20
CA ALA A 138 -7.36 -5.44 -10.24
C ALA A 138 -8.68 -6.06 -10.75
N LYS A 139 -9.82 -5.39 -10.57
CA LYS A 139 -11.12 -5.79 -11.12
C LYS A 139 -11.24 -5.45 -12.61
N ALA A 140 -10.77 -4.28 -13.03
CA ALA A 140 -10.87 -3.79 -14.41
C ALA A 140 -9.93 -4.54 -15.38
N TYR A 141 -8.79 -5.03 -14.89
CA TYR A 141 -7.78 -5.74 -15.69
C TYR A 141 -7.57 -7.18 -15.20
N PRO A 142 -8.56 -8.08 -15.36
CA PRO A 142 -8.40 -9.48 -14.98
C PRO A 142 -7.35 -10.16 -15.87
N GLY A 143 -6.42 -10.89 -15.27
CA GLY A 143 -5.47 -11.74 -16.01
C GLY A 143 -4.25 -11.02 -16.60
N LEU A 144 -3.75 -9.96 -15.95
CA LEU A 144 -2.42 -9.39 -16.23
C LEU A 144 -1.32 -10.44 -15.94
N ARG A 145 -1.07 -11.32 -16.92
CA ARG A 145 -0.01 -12.33 -16.86
C ARG A 145 1.36 -11.65 -16.74
N PRO A 146 2.29 -12.22 -15.96
CA PRO A 146 3.70 -11.90 -16.10
C PRO A 146 4.20 -12.45 -17.44
N ASP A 147 4.54 -11.54 -18.35
CA ASP A 147 5.39 -11.73 -19.52
C ASP A 147 6.81 -12.13 -19.10
#